data_AF-A0A653Z810-F1
#
_entry.id   AF-A0A653Z810-F1
#
_cell.length_a   1.000
_cell.length_b   1.000
_cell.length_c   1.000
_cell.angle_alpha   90.00
_cell.angle_beta   90.00
_cell.angle_gamma   90.00
#
_symmetry.space_group_name_H-M   'P 1'
#
loop_
_entity.id
_entity.type
_entity.pdbx_description
1 polymer ?
#
loop_
_entity_poly.entity_id
_entity_poly.type
_entity_poly.pdbx_seq_one_letter_code
_entity_poly.pdbx_strand_id
1 'polypeptide(L)'
;MEGSYQGRFCGICDHELGCGYFSLSKRSLSVTGNEPGVVLVSDDNLLTDFCGQECADYAEAAISSTLTSPYPTAAKTVPCSLCLRPVDRKEPHVSVSMTRFEDDSQPWPVSARVVDERELAVYCSGCAEPRRASSFDESELGVAV
;
A
#
# COMPACT_ATOMS: atom_id res chain seq x y z
N MET A 1 9.60 19.42 17.21
CA MET A 1 8.15 19.24 17.02
C MET A 1 8.01 17.85 16.47
N GLU A 2 7.23 16.99 17.10
CA GLU A 2 7.09 15.61 16.61
C GLU A 2 6.26 15.63 15.32
N GLY A 3 6.79 15.01 14.28
CA GLY A 3 6.17 14.94 12.95
C GLY A 3 5.88 13.49 12.56
N SER A 4 5.13 13.31 11.48
CA SER A 4 4.69 12.00 10.99
C SER A 4 5.81 11.03 10.58
N TYR A 5 7.05 11.54 10.49
CA TYR A 5 8.22 10.83 10.02
C TYR A 5 9.26 10.54 11.12
N GLN A 6 9.03 10.98 12.37
CA GLN A 6 10.02 10.83 13.44
C GLN A 6 10.32 9.37 13.77
N GLY A 7 11.61 9.04 13.91
CA GLY A 7 12.07 7.69 14.22
C GLY A 7 11.96 6.70 13.06
N ARG A 8 11.63 7.16 11.85
CA ARG A 8 11.60 6.37 10.63
C ARG A 8 12.85 6.60 9.81
N PHE A 9 13.28 5.56 9.10
CA PHE A 9 14.51 5.56 8.31
C PHE A 9 14.24 5.09 6.89
N CYS A 10 14.99 5.66 5.95
CA CYS A 10 14.92 5.29 4.55
C CYS A 10 15.45 3.86 4.33
N GLY A 11 14.68 2.98 3.70
CA GLY A 11 15.08 1.61 3.39
C GLY A 11 16.17 1.46 2.31
N ILE A 12 16.66 2.56 1.74
CA ILE A 12 17.73 2.55 0.72
C ILE A 12 19.04 3.14 1.26
N CYS A 13 18.98 4.28 1.95
CA CYS A 13 20.17 5.00 2.39
C CYS A 13 20.32 5.10 3.92
N ASP A 14 19.40 4.50 4.69
CA ASP A 14 19.37 4.48 6.16
C ASP A 14 19.35 5.89 6.82
N HIS A 15 19.13 6.95 6.05
CA HIS A 15 18.93 8.30 6.60
C HIS A 15 17.55 8.42 7.25
N GLU A 16 17.50 9.17 8.36
CA GLU A 16 16.24 9.53 9.00
C GLU A 16 15.38 10.36 8.05
N LEU A 17 14.07 10.09 8.04
CA LEU A 17 13.12 10.84 7.22
C LEU A 17 13.01 12.28 7.76
N GLY A 18 13.15 13.27 6.89
CA GLY A 18 13.26 14.68 7.29
C GLY A 18 12.10 15.59 6.89
N CYS A 19 11.44 15.34 5.76
CA CYS A 19 10.31 16.16 5.28
C CYS A 19 9.60 15.49 4.10
N GLY A 20 8.35 15.10 4.29
CA GLY A 20 7.66 14.26 3.31
C GLY A 20 8.38 12.93 3.11
N TYR A 21 7.67 11.90 2.69
CA TYR A 21 8.26 10.58 2.49
C TYR A 21 7.43 9.76 1.52
N PHE A 22 8.01 8.67 1.06
CA PHE A 22 7.31 7.67 0.28
C PHE A 22 7.23 6.40 1.09
N SER A 23 6.11 5.70 1.06
CA SER A 23 5.96 4.39 1.67
C SER A 23 5.63 3.36 0.62
N LEU A 24 6.34 2.24 0.66
CA LEU A 24 5.98 1.06 -0.10
C LEU A 24 5.10 0.17 0.79
N SER A 25 3.88 -0.07 0.35
CA SER A 25 2.94 -0.94 1.05
C SER A 25 2.55 -2.14 0.21
N LYS A 26 2.32 -3.26 0.88
CA LYS A 26 1.67 -4.44 0.31
C LYS A 26 0.31 -4.61 0.97
N ARG A 27 -0.74 -4.59 0.17
CA ARG A 27 -2.13 -4.64 0.65
C ARG A 27 -2.86 -5.85 0.12
N SER A 28 -3.69 -6.45 0.96
CA SER A 28 -4.72 -7.38 0.53
C SER A 28 -6.03 -6.63 0.40
N LEU A 29 -6.60 -6.55 -0.81
CA LEU A 29 -7.77 -5.73 -1.07
C LEU A 29 -8.75 -6.36 -2.06
N SER A 30 -9.98 -5.84 -2.07
CA SER A 30 -11.01 -6.15 -3.07
C SER A 30 -11.81 -4.89 -3.41
N VAL A 31 -12.43 -4.86 -4.58
CA VAL A 31 -13.25 -3.73 -5.04
C VAL A 31 -14.71 -4.14 -5.10
N THR A 32 -15.57 -3.48 -4.33
CA THR A 32 -17.01 -3.72 -4.28
C THR A 32 -17.80 -2.54 -4.83
N GLY A 33 -19.09 -2.75 -5.14
CA GLY A 33 -19.97 -1.70 -5.67
C GLY A 33 -19.85 -1.46 -7.18
N ASN A 34 -20.74 -0.62 -7.69
CA ASN A 34 -20.69 -0.05 -9.04
C ASN A 34 -20.21 1.41 -8.95
N GLU A 35 -19.63 1.94 -10.03
CA GLU A 35 -18.82 3.16 -10.03
C GLU A 35 -19.45 4.37 -9.29
N PRO A 36 -18.68 5.06 -8.41
CA PRO A 36 -17.33 4.71 -7.96
C PRO A 36 -17.34 3.47 -7.04
N GLY A 37 -16.45 2.51 -7.33
CA GLY A 37 -16.30 1.30 -6.49
C GLY A 37 -15.66 1.63 -5.15
N VAL A 38 -15.96 0.83 -4.13
CA VAL A 38 -15.37 0.90 -2.79
C VAL A 38 -14.24 -0.11 -2.69
N VAL A 39 -13.02 0.36 -2.39
CA VAL A 39 -11.87 -0.50 -2.11
C VAL A 39 -11.92 -0.93 -0.65
N LEU A 40 -12.05 -2.22 -0.39
CA LEU A 40 -11.89 -2.81 0.93
C LEU A 40 -10.46 -3.30 1.09
N VAL A 41 -9.73 -2.74 2.06
CA VAL A 41 -8.38 -3.19 2.43
C VAL A 41 -8.51 -4.09 3.66
N SER A 42 -8.18 -5.37 3.50
CA SER A 42 -8.23 -6.37 4.58
C SER A 42 -6.94 -6.43 5.40
N ASP A 43 -5.82 -6.04 4.80
CA ASP A 43 -4.49 -6.01 5.41
C ASP A 43 -3.67 -4.96 4.68
N ASP A 44 -2.95 -4.12 5.44
CA ASP A 44 -2.02 -3.12 4.92
C ASP A 44 -0.68 -3.28 5.63
N ASN A 45 0.29 -3.84 4.92
CA ASN A 45 1.61 -4.09 5.45
C ASN A 45 2.61 -3.09 4.85
N LEU A 46 3.05 -2.16 5.69
CA LEU A 46 4.17 -1.27 5.37
C LEU A 46 5.44 -2.11 5.18
N LEU A 47 6.05 -2.04 4.00
CA LEU A 47 7.31 -2.75 3.71
C LEU A 47 8.50 -1.89 4.12
N THR A 48 8.53 -0.63 3.67
CA THR A 48 9.60 0.31 3.97
C THR A 48 9.22 1.73 3.60
N ASP A 49 9.97 2.71 4.11
CA ASP A 49 9.83 4.13 3.79
C ASP A 49 11.05 4.66 3.03
N PHE A 50 10.89 5.77 2.30
CA PHE A 50 11.96 6.43 1.56
C PHE A 50 11.97 7.94 1.83
N CYS A 51 13.17 8.49 2.03
CA CYS A 51 13.38 9.90 2.39
C CYS A 51 13.12 10.90 1.27
N GLY A 52 12.98 10.45 0.02
CA GLY A 52 12.81 11.34 -1.11
C GLY A 52 12.64 10.61 -2.43
N GLN A 53 12.35 11.39 -3.47
CA GLN A 53 12.01 10.88 -4.81
C GLN A 53 13.12 9.99 -5.38
N GLU A 54 14.40 10.35 -5.23
CA GLU A 54 15.51 9.55 -5.77
C GLU A 54 15.56 8.12 -5.20
N CYS A 55 15.36 7.98 -3.88
CA CYS A 55 15.32 6.67 -3.22
C CYS A 55 14.05 5.89 -3.61
N ALA A 56 12.91 6.58 -3.72
CA ALA A 56 11.66 5.98 -4.16
C ALA A 56 11.73 5.50 -5.62
N ASP A 57 12.30 6.30 -6.52
CA ASP A 57 12.50 5.97 -7.94
C ASP A 57 13.46 4.80 -8.11
N TYR A 58 14.53 4.76 -7.32
CA TYR A 58 15.46 3.63 -7.29
C TYR A 58 14.74 2.33 -6.88
N ALA A 59 13.94 2.39 -5.80
CA ALA A 59 13.17 1.25 -5.35
C ALA A 59 12.09 0.82 -6.36
N GLU A 60 11.37 1.78 -6.95
CA GLU A 60 10.38 1.54 -7.99
C GLU A 60 11.01 0.88 -9.21
N ALA A 61 12.16 1.37 -9.69
CA ALA A 61 12.88 0.77 -10.82
C ALA A 61 13.33 -0.66 -10.50
N ALA A 62 13.85 -0.90 -9.29
CA ALA A 62 14.25 -2.24 -8.84
C ALA A 62 13.05 -3.20 -8.81
N ILE A 63 11.91 -2.79 -8.24
CA ILE A 63 10.69 -3.61 -8.19
C ILE A 63 10.18 -3.88 -9.60
N SER A 64 9.99 -2.82 -10.40
CA SER A 64 9.47 -2.93 -11.77
C SER A 64 10.32 -3.83 -12.66
N SER A 65 11.64 -3.88 -12.44
CA SER A 65 12.54 -4.78 -13.18
C SER A 65 12.29 -6.27 -12.93
N THR A 66 11.65 -6.62 -11.81
CA THR A 66 11.28 -8.00 -11.46
C THR A 66 9.90 -8.42 -11.95
N LEU A 67 9.10 -7.47 -12.46
CA LEU A 67 7.72 -7.68 -12.86
C LEU A 67 7.63 -7.92 -14.37
N THR A 68 6.79 -8.88 -14.75
CA THR A 68 6.42 -9.13 -16.15
C THR A 68 5.47 -8.06 -16.68
N SER A 69 4.62 -7.49 -15.82
CA SER A 69 3.65 -6.42 -16.17
C SER A 69 3.51 -5.42 -15.02
N PRO A 70 4.37 -4.39 -14.95
CA PRO A 70 4.27 -3.32 -13.95
C PRO A 70 3.13 -2.34 -14.28
N TYR A 71 2.74 -1.53 -13.30
CA TYR A 71 1.76 -0.43 -13.43
C TYR A 71 0.40 -0.86 -13.99
N PRO A 72 -0.35 -1.70 -13.26
CA PRO A 72 -1.66 -2.16 -13.70
C PRO A 72 -2.66 -0.99 -13.79
N THR A 73 -3.59 -1.06 -14.74
CA THR A 73 -4.66 -0.06 -14.87
C THR A 73 -5.74 -0.24 -13.81
N ALA A 74 -6.59 0.75 -13.57
CA ALA A 74 -7.74 0.63 -12.66
C ALA A 74 -8.91 -0.23 -13.21
N ALA A 75 -8.67 -1.05 -14.24
CA ALA A 75 -9.69 -1.90 -14.83
C ALA A 75 -10.14 -3.01 -13.87
N LYS A 76 -11.40 -3.46 -13.99
CA LYS A 76 -11.96 -4.55 -13.17
C LYS A 76 -11.15 -5.83 -13.26
N THR A 77 -10.57 -6.12 -14.42
CA THR A 77 -9.69 -7.26 -14.62
C THR A 77 -8.37 -6.79 -15.20
N VAL A 78 -7.27 -7.18 -14.56
CA VAL A 78 -5.89 -6.81 -14.96
C VAL A 78 -4.99 -8.05 -15.00
N PRO A 79 -3.92 -8.05 -15.79
CA PRO A 79 -2.95 -9.14 -15.73
C PRO A 79 -2.18 -9.12 -14.41
N CYS A 80 -1.93 -10.30 -13.84
CA CYS A 80 -1.01 -10.47 -12.72
C CYS A 80 0.39 -10.01 -13.12
N SER A 81 1.00 -9.14 -12.32
CA SER A 81 2.31 -8.54 -12.59
C SER A 81 3.46 -9.54 -12.64
N LEU A 82 3.29 -10.77 -12.13
CA LEU A 82 4.29 -11.86 -12.20
C LEU A 82 3.98 -12.87 -13.30
N CYS A 83 2.78 -13.46 -13.29
CA CYS A 83 2.45 -14.62 -14.13
C CYS A 83 1.49 -14.33 -15.29
N LEU A 84 1.06 -13.08 -15.47
CA LEU A 84 0.13 -12.60 -16.50
C LEU A 84 -1.28 -13.23 -16.49
N ARG A 85 -1.58 -14.15 -15.55
CA ARG A 85 -2.94 -14.66 -15.37
C ARG A 85 -3.89 -13.51 -14.99
N PRO A 86 -5.15 -13.54 -15.46
CA PRO A 86 -6.11 -12.49 -15.15
C PRO A 86 -6.40 -12.45 -13.64
N VAL A 87 -6.46 -11.23 -13.11
CA VAL A 87 -6.85 -10.92 -11.73
C VAL A 87 -8.15 -10.14 -11.80
N ASP A 88 -9.23 -10.71 -11.27
CA ASP A 88 -10.48 -9.98 -11.03
C ASP A 88 -10.34 -9.18 -9.73
N ARG A 89 -10.39 -7.85 -9.83
CA ARG A 89 -10.24 -6.96 -8.69
C ARG A 89 -11.42 -6.99 -7.73
N LYS A 90 -12.55 -7.58 -8.12
CA LYS A 90 -13.68 -7.82 -7.21
C LYS A 90 -13.40 -8.90 -6.18
N GLU A 91 -12.55 -9.85 -6.56
CA GLU A 91 -12.07 -10.89 -5.65
C GLU A 91 -10.89 -10.37 -4.82
N PRO A 92 -10.68 -10.92 -3.62
CA PRO A 92 -9.49 -10.60 -2.83
C PRO A 92 -8.20 -10.86 -3.63
N HIS A 93 -7.37 -9.84 -3.73
CA HIS A 93 -6.07 -9.90 -4.40
C HIS A 93 -5.04 -9.06 -3.64
N VAL A 94 -3.77 -9.24 -4.00
CA VAL A 94 -2.68 -8.50 -3.40
C VAL A 94 -2.25 -7.39 -4.35
N SER A 95 -2.09 -6.18 -3.82
CA SER A 95 -1.57 -5.02 -4.52
C SER A 95 -0.32 -4.50 -3.81
N VAL A 96 0.63 -3.96 -4.58
CA VAL A 96 1.78 -3.22 -4.07
C VAL A 96 1.68 -1.80 -4.60
N SER A 97 1.67 -0.82 -3.70
CA SER A 97 1.61 0.58 -4.04
C SER A 97 2.72 1.38 -3.38
N MET A 98 3.13 2.44 -4.06
CA MET A 98 3.98 3.50 -3.52
C MET A 98 3.09 4.69 -3.21
N THR A 99 3.11 5.16 -1.97
CA THR A 99 2.32 6.31 -1.53
C THR A 99 3.26 7.44 -1.11
N ARG A 100 3.03 8.65 -1.62
CA ARG A 100 3.74 9.86 -1.20
C ARG A 100 2.95 10.57 -0.10
N PHE A 101 3.65 10.89 0.97
CA PHE A 101 3.14 11.60 2.12
C PHE A 101 3.80 12.97 2.26
N GLU A 102 3.00 13.95 2.69
CA GLU A 102 3.48 15.22 3.24
C GLU A 102 3.06 15.32 4.70
N ASP A 103 3.92 15.89 5.52
CA ASP A 103 3.60 16.14 6.92
C ASP A 103 2.54 17.24 7.00
N ASP A 104 1.46 16.97 7.73
CA ASP A 104 0.34 17.89 7.96
C ASP A 104 0.12 18.09 9.48
N SER A 105 1.18 17.83 10.25
CA SER A 105 1.15 17.87 11.72
C SER A 105 1.07 19.32 12.20
N GLN A 106 -0.08 19.78 12.71
CA GLN A 106 -0.20 21.06 13.41
C GLN A 106 -1.18 21.05 14.57
N PRO A 107 -0.84 21.72 15.69
CA PRO A 107 0.10 21.24 16.71
C PRO A 107 -0.22 19.83 17.26
N TRP A 108 -1.43 19.33 16.98
CA TRP A 108 -1.90 17.97 17.22
C TRP A 108 -3.14 17.77 16.34
N PRO A 109 -3.35 16.59 15.74
CA PRO A 109 -2.56 15.35 15.88
C PRO A 109 -1.27 15.32 15.03
N VAL A 110 -0.39 14.36 15.31
CA VAL A 110 0.67 13.96 14.36
C VAL A 110 -0.02 13.30 13.18
N SER A 111 0.10 13.90 12.00
CA SER A 111 -0.62 13.47 10.80
C SER A 111 0.23 13.64 9.55
N ALA A 112 -0.04 12.78 8.57
CA ALA A 112 0.45 12.93 7.21
C ALA A 112 -0.71 12.93 6.24
N ARG A 113 -0.60 13.73 5.19
CA ARG A 113 -1.53 13.75 4.07
C ARG A 113 -0.96 12.92 2.93
N VAL A 114 -1.79 12.04 2.36
CA VAL A 114 -1.47 11.37 1.09
C VAL A 114 -1.55 12.41 -0.02
N VAL A 115 -0.44 12.59 -0.72
CA VAL A 115 -0.31 13.52 -1.87
C VAL A 115 -0.54 12.79 -3.17
N ASP A 116 0.01 11.59 -3.27
CA ASP A 116 -0.08 10.74 -4.45
C ASP A 116 -0.04 9.28 -4.02
N GLU A 117 -0.71 8.44 -4.77
CA GLU A 117 -0.62 6.99 -4.61
C GLU A 117 -0.58 6.33 -5.98
N ARG A 118 0.46 5.52 -6.20
CA ARG A 118 0.66 4.78 -7.43
C ARG A 118 0.71 3.28 -7.15
N GLU A 119 -0.15 2.54 -7.83
CA GLU A 119 -0.11 1.07 -7.83
C GLU A 119 0.99 0.57 -8.77
N LEU A 120 1.95 -0.18 -8.22
CA LEU A 120 3.10 -0.72 -8.95
C LEU A 120 2.82 -2.13 -9.48
N ALA A 121 2.13 -2.95 -8.69
CA ALA A 121 1.88 -4.35 -9.02
C ALA A 121 0.56 -4.87 -8.47
N VAL A 122 -0.05 -5.80 -9.19
CA VAL A 122 -1.20 -6.60 -8.73
C VAL A 122 -0.88 -8.08 -8.92
N TYR A 123 -1.13 -8.89 -7.91
CA TYR A 123 -0.85 -10.32 -7.92
C TYR A 123 -2.13 -11.15 -7.83
N CYS A 124 -2.20 -12.23 -8.62
CA CYS A 124 -3.21 -13.26 -8.45
C CYS A 124 -2.95 -14.05 -7.15
N SER A 125 -4.00 -14.70 -6.62
CA SER A 125 -3.92 -15.51 -5.41
C SER A 125 -2.88 -16.64 -5.46
N GLY A 126 -2.54 -17.12 -6.66
CA GLY A 126 -1.49 -18.13 -6.85
C GLY A 126 -0.05 -17.58 -6.76
N CYS A 127 0.14 -16.27 -7.00
CA CYS A 127 1.45 -15.62 -6.88
C CYS A 127 1.64 -14.96 -5.52
N ALA A 128 0.56 -14.44 -4.92
CA ALA A 128 0.56 -13.94 -3.56
C ALA A 128 -0.82 -14.18 -2.95
N GLU A 129 -0.88 -14.95 -1.87
CA GLU A 129 -2.13 -15.25 -1.19
C GLU A 129 -2.62 -13.99 -0.44
N PRO A 130 -3.84 -13.50 -0.71
CA PRO A 130 -4.41 -12.35 -0.01
C PRO A 130 -4.78 -12.75 1.41
N ARG A 131 -4.37 -11.93 2.38
CA ARG A 131 -4.85 -12.05 3.75
C ARG A 131 -6.32 -11.66 3.79
N ARG A 132 -7.14 -12.51 4.42
CA ARG A 132 -8.53 -12.19 4.70
C ARG A 132 -8.59 -11.43 6.01
N ALA A 133 -9.48 -10.46 6.11
CA ALA A 133 -9.83 -9.87 7.39
C ALA A 133 -10.23 -11.03 8.32
N SER A 134 -9.47 -11.25 9.40
CA SER A 134 -9.90 -12.14 10.46
C SER A 134 -11.27 -11.64 10.91
N SER A 135 -12.26 -12.53 10.96
CA SER A 135 -13.55 -12.22 11.58
C SER A 135 -13.27 -11.52 12.90
N PHE A 136 -13.71 -10.27 13.03
CA PHE A 136 -13.68 -9.57 14.31
C PHE A 136 -14.32 -10.50 15.33
N ASP A 137 -13.52 -10.98 16.30
CA ASP A 137 -14.05 -11.74 17.40
C ASP A 137 -14.75 -10.73 18.31
N GLU A 138 -16.07 -10.64 18.19
CA GLU A 138 -16.92 -9.76 19.02
C GLU A 138 -16.77 -10.08 20.52
N SER A 139 -16.11 -11.17 20.90
CA SER A 139 -15.83 -11.53 22.30
C SER A 139 -14.84 -10.61 23.01
N GLU A 140 -14.04 -9.79 22.30
CA GLU A 140 -13.14 -8.81 22.94
C GLU A 140 -13.83 -7.49 23.33
N LEU A 141 -15.07 -7.24 22.90
CA LEU A 141 -15.73 -5.96 23.15
C LEU A 141 -16.40 -5.82 24.53
N GLY A 142 -16.38 -6.85 25.39
CA GLY A 142 -16.70 -6.70 26.81
C GLY A 142 -18.02 -5.98 27.14
N VAL A 143 -18.98 -5.90 26.21
CA VAL A 143 -20.27 -5.25 26.46
C VAL A 143 -21.16 -6.30 27.11
N ALA A 144 -21.10 -6.35 28.44
CA ALA A 144 -22.13 -7.01 29.23
C ALA A 144 -23.47 -6.34 28.93
N VAL A 145 -24.44 -7.13 28.45
CA VAL A 145 -25.87 -6.78 28.47
C VAL A 145 -26.43 -7.12 29.85
#